data_AF-A0A087LBD7-F1
#
_entry.id   AF-A0A087LBD7-F1
#
_cell.length_a   1.000
_cell.length_b   1.000
_cell.length_c   1.000
_cell.angle_alpha   90.00
_cell.angle_beta   90.00
_cell.angle_gamma   90.00
#
_symmetry.space_group_name_H-M   'P 1'
#
loop_
_entity.id
_entity.type
_entity.pdbx_description
1 polymer ?
#
loop_
_entity_poly.entity_id
_entity_poly.type
_entity_poly.pdbx_seq_one_letter_code
_entity_poly.pdbx_strand_id
1 'polypeptide(L)'
;MIQFHDFGIDVQTYAERGKENDFPLLKKCPHCRAKRPLHRHGYYERNALTPHGDYRIWIVRYRCRECLKTVSVLPSFLLPYFQYTLSAIWQVVKEQLGLTERTNQAPFLPTKDGIIFYVRRFYRNLSSLHSFFARRWRIIGPIVKKEKERASWWIQTLEEHGLDSAIREMWEGGFRHPFAN
;
A
#
# COMPACT_ATOMS: atom_id res chain seq x y z
N MET A 1 -0.83 4.00 14.49
CA MET A 1 -0.97 2.65 13.87
C MET A 1 -1.91 2.77 12.70
N ILE A 2 -1.57 2.12 11.58
CA ILE A 2 -2.41 2.04 10.40
C ILE A 2 -2.92 0.62 10.29
N GLN A 3 -4.20 0.47 10.00
CA GLN A 3 -4.83 -0.79 9.62
C GLN A 3 -5.33 -0.65 8.19
N PHE A 4 -4.89 -1.54 7.31
CA PHE A 4 -5.39 -1.55 5.94
C PHE A 4 -6.80 -2.13 5.89
N HIS A 5 -7.60 -1.60 4.99
CA HIS A 5 -8.91 -2.14 4.68
C HIS A 5 -9.17 -2.04 3.18
N ASP A 6 -9.58 -3.14 2.60
CA ASP A 6 -10.06 -3.16 1.23
C ASP A 6 -11.55 -2.85 1.25
N PHE A 7 -11.93 -1.70 0.67
CA PHE A 7 -13.31 -1.25 0.59
C PHE A 7 -14.05 -1.85 -0.62
N GLY A 8 -13.36 -2.58 -1.50
CA GLY A 8 -13.96 -3.18 -2.70
C GLY A 8 -14.48 -2.16 -3.73
N ILE A 9 -14.02 -0.91 -3.64
CA ILE A 9 -14.40 0.19 -4.54
C ILE A 9 -13.15 0.95 -4.99
N ASP A 10 -13.25 1.60 -6.15
CA ASP A 10 -12.18 2.46 -6.66
C ASP A 10 -12.06 3.77 -5.86
N VAL A 11 -10.97 4.51 -6.12
CA VAL A 11 -10.64 5.75 -5.41
C VAL A 11 -11.64 6.89 -5.64
N GLN A 12 -12.28 6.95 -6.81
CA GLN A 12 -13.25 7.99 -7.14
C GLN A 12 -14.54 7.73 -6.35
N THR A 13 -15.07 6.50 -6.44
CA THR A 13 -16.24 6.08 -5.66
C THR A 13 -15.99 6.26 -4.16
N TYR A 14 -14.78 5.97 -3.68
CA TYR A 14 -14.40 6.22 -2.29
C TYR A 14 -14.44 7.71 -1.94
N ALA A 15 -13.89 8.56 -2.81
CA ALA A 15 -13.87 10.01 -2.60
C ALA A 15 -15.28 10.60 -2.55
N GLU A 16 -16.14 10.21 -3.49
CA GLU A 16 -17.55 10.63 -3.59
C GLU A 16 -18.35 10.27 -2.34
N ARG A 17 -18.18 9.04 -1.81
CA ARG A 17 -18.83 8.60 -0.57
C ARG A 17 -18.30 9.33 0.67
N GLY A 18 -17.07 9.81 0.66
CA GLY A 18 -16.46 10.57 1.75
C GLY A 18 -16.60 9.90 3.13
N LYS A 19 -17.36 10.51 4.05
CA LYS A 19 -17.58 10.01 5.42
C LYS A 19 -18.66 8.91 5.52
N GLU A 20 -19.36 8.63 4.41
CA GLU A 20 -20.40 7.61 4.29
C GLU A 20 -19.87 6.27 3.75
N ASN A 21 -18.56 6.16 3.51
CA ASN A 21 -17.91 4.88 3.22
C ASN A 21 -18.21 3.84 4.31
N ASP A 22 -18.25 2.57 3.91
CA ASP A 22 -18.48 1.44 4.82
C ASP A 22 -17.23 1.15 5.67
N PHE A 23 -17.02 1.99 6.69
CA PHE A 23 -15.84 1.88 7.56
C PHE A 23 -15.96 0.69 8.51
N PRO A 24 -14.93 -0.17 8.58
CA PRO A 24 -15.01 -1.41 9.36
C PRO A 24 -15.03 -1.14 10.86
N LEU A 25 -15.77 -1.97 11.61
CA LEU A 25 -15.73 -1.98 13.06
C LEU A 25 -14.46 -2.68 13.58
N LEU A 26 -13.57 -1.95 14.24
CA LEU A 26 -12.37 -2.52 14.83
C LEU A 26 -12.66 -3.14 16.19
N LYS A 27 -12.83 -4.46 16.25
CA LYS A 27 -13.18 -5.23 17.47
C LYS A 27 -12.00 -5.53 18.40
N LYS A 28 -10.76 -5.30 17.95
CA LYS A 28 -9.53 -5.58 18.70
C LYS A 28 -8.52 -4.47 18.50
N CYS A 29 -7.94 -3.98 19.59
CA CYS A 29 -6.89 -2.96 19.49
C CYS A 29 -5.58 -3.56 18.94
N PRO A 30 -4.97 -3.00 17.88
CA PRO A 30 -3.68 -3.46 17.41
C PRO A 30 -2.52 -3.12 18.36
N HIS A 31 -2.70 -2.14 19.26
CA HIS A 31 -1.67 -1.71 20.21
C HIS A 31 -1.62 -2.57 21.47
N CYS A 32 -2.73 -2.64 22.22
CA CYS A 32 -2.79 -3.36 23.51
C CYS A 32 -3.52 -4.71 23.43
N ARG A 33 -4.01 -5.10 22.24
CA ARG A 33 -4.73 -6.37 22.00
C ARG A 33 -6.05 -6.55 22.76
N ALA A 34 -6.53 -5.53 23.47
CA ALA A 34 -7.86 -5.52 24.09
C ALA A 34 -8.96 -5.89 23.08
N LYS A 35 -9.79 -6.87 23.43
CA LYS A 35 -10.90 -7.39 22.60
C LYS A 35 -12.18 -6.59 22.85
N ARG A 36 -12.12 -5.28 22.58
CA ARG A 36 -13.27 -4.37 22.68
C ARG A 36 -13.35 -3.51 21.43
N PRO A 37 -14.57 -3.17 20.95
CA PRO A 37 -14.74 -2.23 19.85
C PRO A 37 -14.03 -0.90 20.13
N LEU A 38 -13.26 -0.42 19.15
CA LEU A 38 -12.65 0.91 19.23
C LEU A 38 -13.71 1.97 18.91
N HIS A 39 -13.60 3.11 19.59
CA HIS A 39 -14.49 4.24 19.37
C HIS A 39 -14.09 5.01 18.10
N ARG A 40 -15.06 5.34 17.23
CA ARG A 40 -14.81 6.21 16.07
C ARG A 40 -14.49 7.62 16.58
N HIS A 41 -13.22 7.99 16.52
CA HIS A 41 -12.70 9.21 17.13
C HIS A 41 -12.84 10.43 16.23
N GLY A 42 -12.77 10.23 14.92
CA GLY A 42 -12.91 11.30 13.94
C GLY A 42 -12.30 10.91 12.61
N TYR A 43 -12.01 11.92 11.79
CA TYR A 43 -11.46 11.74 10.45
C TYR A 43 -10.26 12.67 10.24
N TYR A 44 -9.48 12.42 9.21
CA TYR A 44 -8.57 13.39 8.61
C TYR A 44 -8.61 13.21 7.09
N GLU A 45 -8.23 14.25 6.36
CA GLU A 45 -8.20 14.19 4.91
C GLU A 45 -6.82 13.84 4.38
N ARG A 46 -6.78 13.19 3.21
CA ARG A 46 -5.56 12.84 2.53
C ARG A 46 -5.72 12.92 1.01
N ASN A 47 -4.62 13.19 0.31
CA ASN A 47 -4.58 13.09 -1.14
C ASN A 47 -4.46 11.61 -1.57
N ALA A 48 -5.18 11.25 -2.63
CA ALA A 48 -5.06 10.01 -3.35
C ALA A 48 -4.96 10.32 -4.85
N LEU A 49 -3.74 10.33 -5.38
CA LEU A 49 -3.46 10.62 -6.79
C LEU A 49 -3.41 9.32 -7.58
N THR A 50 -4.15 9.31 -8.68
CA THR A 50 -4.08 8.29 -9.74
C THR A 50 -3.51 8.94 -10.99
N PRO A 51 -3.15 8.19 -12.05
CA PRO A 51 -2.75 8.80 -13.32
C PRO A 51 -3.81 9.76 -13.90
N HIS A 52 -5.09 9.55 -13.59
CA HIS A 52 -6.22 10.22 -14.23
C HIS A 52 -7.01 11.19 -13.33
N GLY A 53 -6.63 11.31 -12.06
CA GLY A 53 -7.35 12.19 -11.13
C GLY A 53 -6.63 12.38 -9.81
N ASP A 54 -6.84 13.55 -9.22
CA ASP A 54 -6.41 13.93 -7.88
C ASP A 54 -7.60 14.00 -6.92
N TYR A 55 -7.62 13.09 -5.94
CA TYR A 55 -8.75 13.00 -5.02
C TYR A 55 -8.36 13.44 -3.61
N ARG A 56 -9.29 14.13 -2.94
CA ARG A 56 -9.26 14.35 -1.48
C ARG A 56 -10.19 13.35 -0.82
N ILE A 57 -9.64 12.49 0.03
CA ILE A 57 -10.39 11.41 0.66
C ILE A 57 -10.38 11.48 2.19
N TRP A 58 -11.46 11.01 2.81
CA TRP A 58 -11.61 10.98 4.27
C TRP A 58 -11.12 9.66 4.85
N ILE A 59 -10.15 9.75 5.76
CA ILE A 59 -9.61 8.60 6.49
C ILE A 59 -10.17 8.58 7.91
N VAL A 60 -10.90 7.51 8.25
CA VAL A 60 -11.43 7.32 9.60
C VAL A 60 -10.32 6.99 10.61
N ARG A 61 -10.47 7.54 11.82
CA ARG A 61 -9.62 7.28 12.98
C ARG A 61 -10.45 6.69 14.10
N TYR A 62 -9.94 5.63 14.69
CA TYR A 62 -10.47 4.95 15.85
C TYR A 62 -9.56 5.20 17.06
N ARG A 63 -10.13 5.32 18.26
CA ARG A 63 -9.38 5.44 19.52
C ARG A 63 -9.71 4.26 20.43
N CYS A 64 -8.67 3.62 20.94
CA CYS A 64 -8.83 2.59 21.95
C CYS A 64 -9.17 3.23 23.30
N ARG A 65 -10.20 2.74 24.00
CA ARG A 65 -10.57 3.22 25.35
C ARG A 65 -9.63 2.71 26.45
N GLU A 66 -8.90 1.63 26.19
CA GLU A 66 -7.96 1.03 27.17
C GLU A 66 -6.58 1.71 27.13
N CYS A 67 -5.92 1.74 25.97
CA CYS A 67 -4.57 2.30 25.85
C CYS A 67 -4.54 3.73 25.30
N LEU A 68 -5.70 4.32 24.99
CA LEU A 68 -5.84 5.68 24.47
C LEU A 68 -5.15 5.97 23.13
N LYS A 69 -4.51 4.97 22.51
CA LYS A 69 -3.85 5.11 21.20
C LYS A 69 -4.86 5.08 20.06
N THR A 70 -4.49 5.80 18.99
CA THR A 70 -5.29 5.94 17.76
C THR A 70 -4.88 4.92 16.70
N VAL A 71 -5.85 4.48 15.91
CA VAL A 71 -5.71 3.59 14.76
C VAL A 71 -6.43 4.23 13.57
N SER A 72 -5.71 4.48 12.49
CA SER A 72 -6.30 4.97 11.24
C SER A 72 -6.60 3.78 10.33
N VAL A 73 -7.80 3.74 9.73
CA VAL A 73 -8.13 2.73 8.71
C VAL A 73 -7.82 3.29 7.34
N LEU A 74 -6.75 2.80 6.72
CA LEU A 74 -6.28 3.26 5.43
C LEU A 74 -6.80 2.33 4.31
N PRO A 75 -7.38 2.86 3.23
CA PRO A 75 -7.73 2.05 2.07
C PRO A 75 -6.51 1.30 1.51
N SER A 76 -6.70 0.03 1.10
CA SER A 76 -5.64 -0.83 0.55
C SER A 76 -4.94 -0.23 -0.67
N PHE A 77 -5.68 0.53 -1.48
CA PHE A 77 -5.14 1.22 -2.64
C PHE A 77 -4.16 2.37 -2.29
N LEU A 78 -3.92 2.68 -1.01
CA LEU A 78 -2.92 3.66 -0.56
C LEU A 78 -1.80 3.01 0.25
N LEU A 79 -0.62 3.60 0.20
CA LEU A 79 0.48 3.28 1.12
C LEU A 79 0.65 4.36 2.18
N PRO A 80 1.10 4.05 3.41
CA PRO A 80 1.43 5.05 4.44
C PRO A 80 2.44 6.09 3.95
N TYR A 81 2.14 7.37 4.11
CA TYR A 81 3.00 8.51 3.73
C TYR A 81 3.17 8.79 2.22
N PHE A 82 2.43 8.10 1.34
CA PHE A 82 2.38 8.37 -0.11
C PHE A 82 1.11 9.13 -0.53
N GLN A 83 1.23 10.05 -1.48
CA GLN A 83 0.04 10.72 -2.05
C GLN A 83 -0.55 9.93 -3.23
N TYR A 84 0.27 9.15 -3.93
CA TYR A 84 -0.14 8.31 -5.05
C TYR A 84 -0.75 7.00 -4.57
N THR A 85 -1.71 6.48 -5.34
CA THR A 85 -2.23 5.13 -5.14
C THR A 85 -1.14 4.09 -5.37
N LEU A 86 -1.31 2.93 -4.74
CA LEU A 86 -0.45 1.78 -4.93
C LEU A 86 -0.40 1.37 -6.40
N SER A 87 -1.53 1.40 -7.11
CA SER A 87 -1.59 1.12 -8.56
C SER A 87 -0.76 2.11 -9.38
N ALA A 88 -0.82 3.41 -9.08
CA ALA A 88 -0.03 4.43 -9.78
C ALA A 88 1.47 4.25 -9.54
N ILE A 89 1.87 3.97 -8.30
CA ILE A 89 3.27 3.68 -7.95
C ILE A 89 3.74 2.40 -8.67
N TRP A 90 2.90 1.37 -8.65
CA TRP A 90 3.21 0.08 -9.26
C TRP A 90 3.42 0.21 -10.78
N GLN A 91 2.52 0.92 -11.45
CA GLN A 91 2.60 1.20 -12.88
C GLN A 91 3.93 1.85 -13.25
N VAL A 92 4.30 2.98 -12.61
CA VAL A 92 5.55 3.67 -12.99
C VAL A 92 6.81 2.84 -12.71
N VAL A 93 6.77 1.98 -11.69
CA VAL A 93 7.89 1.06 -11.42
C VAL A 93 8.02 0.01 -12.53
N LYS A 94 6.90 -0.55 -13.01
CA LYS A 94 6.90 -1.48 -14.16
C LYS A 94 7.42 -0.83 -15.43
N GLU A 95 6.99 0.40 -15.70
CA GLU A 95 7.44 1.18 -16.86
C GLU A 95 8.95 1.46 -16.82
N GLN A 96 9.50 1.79 -15.64
CA GLN A 96 10.95 1.99 -15.48
C GLN A 96 11.76 0.71 -15.65
N LEU A 97 11.19 -0.44 -15.28
CA LEU A 97 11.81 -1.74 -15.50
C LEU A 97 11.64 -2.23 -16.94
N GLY A 98 10.83 -1.54 -17.76
CA GLY A 98 10.55 -1.93 -19.14
C GLY A 98 9.65 -3.16 -19.23
N LEU A 99 8.80 -3.37 -18.23
CA LEU A 99 7.84 -4.49 -18.20
C LEU A 99 6.51 -4.13 -18.86
N THR A 100 6.23 -2.83 -18.98
CA THR A 100 5.05 -2.28 -19.66
C THR A 100 5.47 -1.07 -20.48
N GLU A 101 4.68 -0.72 -21.48
CA GLU A 101 4.87 0.50 -22.26
C GLU A 101 4.75 1.75 -21.37
N ARG A 102 5.49 2.80 -21.71
CA ARG A 102 5.49 4.05 -20.95
C ARG A 102 4.21 4.82 -21.19
N THR A 103 3.58 5.25 -20.11
CA THR A 103 2.40 6.10 -20.19
C THR A 103 2.85 7.54 -20.34
N ASN A 104 3.00 8.02 -21.56
CA ASN A 104 3.61 9.34 -21.82
C ASN A 104 2.67 10.54 -21.55
N GLN A 105 1.42 10.34 -21.12
CA GLN A 105 0.37 11.39 -21.23
C GLN A 105 -0.63 11.47 -20.07
N ALA A 106 -0.38 10.84 -18.92
CA ALA A 106 -1.30 10.99 -17.78
C ALA A 106 -0.98 12.27 -16.95
N PRO A 107 -1.99 13.14 -16.69
CA PRO A 107 -1.77 14.47 -16.09
C PRO A 107 -1.23 14.45 -14.66
N PHE A 108 -1.49 13.37 -13.92
CA PHE A 108 -1.14 13.26 -12.50
C PHE A 108 -0.16 12.12 -12.25
N LEU A 109 0.83 11.94 -13.14
CA LEU A 109 1.90 10.98 -12.90
C LEU A 109 2.93 11.53 -11.90
N PRO A 110 3.60 10.65 -11.12
CA PRO A 110 4.76 11.03 -10.34
C PRO A 110 5.83 11.74 -11.16
N THR A 111 6.45 12.75 -10.57
CA THR A 111 7.61 13.44 -11.17
C THR A 111 8.78 12.46 -11.39
N LYS A 112 9.74 12.82 -12.23
CA LYS A 112 10.94 11.99 -12.48
C LYS A 112 11.65 11.58 -11.17
N ASP A 113 11.80 12.52 -10.23
CA ASP A 113 12.39 12.23 -8.92
C ASP A 113 11.51 11.31 -8.08
N GLY A 114 10.19 11.49 -8.12
CA GLY A 114 9.23 10.60 -7.47
C GLY A 114 9.31 9.16 -8.01
N ILE A 115 9.44 9.01 -9.32
CA ILE A 115 9.64 7.71 -9.98
C ILE A 115 10.95 7.07 -9.51
N ILE A 116 12.08 7.80 -9.57
CA ILE A 116 13.38 7.31 -9.11
C ILE A 116 13.31 6.88 -7.65
N PHE A 117 12.61 7.64 -6.82
CA PHE A 117 12.40 7.35 -5.41
C PHE A 117 11.64 6.02 -5.20
N TYR A 118 10.58 5.75 -5.95
CA TYR A 118 9.85 4.47 -5.85
C TYR A 118 10.70 3.29 -6.31
N VAL A 119 11.38 3.43 -7.44
CA VAL A 119 12.24 2.38 -8.00
C VAL A 119 13.38 2.02 -7.04
N ARG A 120 14.08 3.02 -6.47
CA ARG A 120 15.14 2.79 -5.48
C ARG A 120 14.65 2.06 -4.25
N ARG A 121 13.46 2.40 -3.74
CA ARG A 121 12.87 1.70 -2.59
C ARG A 121 12.50 0.27 -2.93
N PHE A 122 11.95 0.03 -4.12
CA PHE A 122 11.63 -1.32 -4.59
C PHE A 122 12.88 -2.21 -4.57
N TYR A 123 13.97 -1.73 -5.19
CA TYR A 123 15.26 -2.41 -5.21
C TYR A 123 15.82 -2.69 -3.81
N ARG A 124 15.84 -1.67 -2.96
CA ARG A 124 16.34 -1.80 -1.58
C ARG A 124 15.56 -2.82 -0.75
N ASN A 125 14.28 -3.03 -1.04
CA ASN A 125 13.41 -3.95 -0.29
C ASN A 125 13.31 -5.35 -0.91
N LEU A 126 14.05 -5.68 -1.98
CA LEU A 126 14.02 -7.02 -2.61
C LEU A 126 14.39 -8.15 -1.64
N SER A 127 15.32 -7.91 -0.72
CA SER A 127 15.68 -8.91 0.30
C SER A 127 14.55 -9.13 1.32
N SER A 128 13.84 -8.06 1.71
CA SER A 128 12.66 -8.15 2.58
C SER A 128 11.53 -8.94 1.88
N LEU A 129 11.30 -8.67 0.60
CA LEU A 129 10.37 -9.44 -0.23
C LEU A 129 10.75 -10.91 -0.28
N HIS A 130 12.01 -11.21 -0.58
CA HIS A 130 12.50 -12.58 -0.58
C HIS A 130 12.27 -13.29 0.76
N SER A 131 12.64 -12.66 1.88
CA SER A 131 12.40 -13.23 3.21
C SER A 131 10.91 -13.45 3.51
N PHE A 132 10.04 -12.52 3.10
CA PHE A 132 8.60 -12.65 3.28
C PHE A 132 8.05 -13.84 2.49
N PHE A 133 8.29 -13.88 1.18
CA PHE A 133 7.78 -14.93 0.29
C PHE A 133 8.34 -16.31 0.64
N ALA A 134 9.63 -16.40 0.98
CA ALA A 134 10.26 -17.64 1.42
C ALA A 134 9.61 -18.18 2.70
N ARG A 135 9.28 -17.30 3.65
CA ARG A 135 8.65 -17.68 4.93
C ARG A 135 7.16 -17.98 4.79
N ARG A 136 6.44 -17.17 4.02
CA ARG A 136 4.97 -17.19 3.95
C ARG A 136 4.43 -18.18 2.92
N TRP A 137 5.11 -18.31 1.77
CA TRP A 137 4.65 -19.08 0.63
C TRP A 137 5.68 -20.09 0.11
N ARG A 138 6.85 -20.21 0.76
CA ARG A 138 7.95 -21.11 0.34
C ARG A 138 8.45 -20.82 -1.08
N ILE A 139 8.28 -19.58 -1.53
CA ILE A 139 8.73 -19.10 -2.83
C ILE A 139 10.10 -18.47 -2.67
N ILE A 140 11.08 -19.01 -3.39
CA ILE A 140 12.47 -18.54 -3.39
C ILE A 140 12.70 -17.75 -4.68
N GLY A 141 13.24 -16.54 -4.53
CA GLY A 141 13.54 -15.68 -5.68
C GLY A 141 14.74 -16.18 -6.49
N PRO A 142 14.91 -15.70 -7.72
CA PRO A 142 15.97 -16.16 -8.61
C PRO A 142 17.37 -15.79 -8.10
N ILE A 143 18.30 -16.74 -8.21
CA ILE A 143 19.72 -16.57 -7.85
C ILE A 143 20.45 -15.92 -9.03
N VAL A 144 20.07 -14.68 -9.34
CA VAL A 144 20.60 -13.91 -10.47
C VAL A 144 21.34 -12.69 -9.96
N LYS A 145 22.55 -12.42 -10.48
CA LYS A 145 23.37 -11.27 -10.04
C LYS A 145 22.75 -9.93 -10.43
N LYS A 146 22.06 -9.86 -11.56
CA LYS A 146 21.46 -8.64 -12.09
C LYS A 146 20.22 -8.23 -11.28
N GLU A 147 20.27 -7.06 -10.69
CA GLU A 147 19.21 -6.55 -9.81
C GLU A 147 17.89 -6.35 -10.56
N LYS A 148 17.94 -5.83 -11.78
CA LYS A 148 16.77 -5.60 -12.64
C LYS A 148 15.98 -6.88 -12.92
N GLU A 149 16.68 -7.99 -13.16
CA GLU A 149 16.04 -9.29 -13.46
C GLU A 149 15.34 -9.84 -12.21
N ARG A 150 15.99 -9.73 -11.04
CA ARG A 150 15.36 -10.07 -9.75
C ARG A 150 14.13 -9.21 -9.48
N ALA A 151 14.23 -7.90 -9.69
CA ALA A 151 13.12 -6.97 -9.52
C ALA A 151 11.93 -7.33 -10.42
N SER A 152 12.21 -7.61 -11.70
CA SER A 152 11.19 -7.98 -12.69
C SER A 152 10.46 -9.26 -12.30
N TRP A 153 11.20 -10.27 -11.85
CA TRP A 153 10.63 -11.51 -11.34
C TRP A 153 9.71 -11.26 -10.13
N TRP A 154 10.17 -10.45 -9.16
CA TRP A 154 9.34 -10.12 -8.00
C TRP A 154 8.07 -9.35 -8.34
N ILE A 155 8.09 -8.53 -9.39
CA ILE A 155 6.87 -7.86 -9.88
C ILE A 155 5.87 -8.89 -10.37
N GLN A 156 6.29 -9.84 -11.20
CA GLN A 156 5.41 -10.89 -11.72
C GLN A 156 4.83 -11.72 -10.57
N THR A 157 5.67 -12.15 -9.62
CA THR A 157 5.21 -12.93 -8.47
C THR A 157 4.22 -12.15 -7.58
N LEU A 158 4.43 -10.85 -7.38
CA LEU A 158 3.51 -10.00 -6.63
C LEU A 158 2.15 -9.85 -7.33
N GLU A 159 2.14 -9.77 -8.66
CA GLU A 159 0.90 -9.71 -9.45
C GLU A 159 0.13 -11.03 -9.38
N GLU A 160 0.81 -12.17 -9.50
CA GLU A 160 0.22 -13.51 -9.38
C GLU A 160 -0.45 -13.76 -8.02
N HIS A 161 0.12 -13.22 -6.94
CA HIS A 161 -0.37 -13.42 -5.57
C HIS A 161 -1.31 -12.31 -5.08
N GLY A 162 -1.56 -11.29 -5.91
CA GLY A 162 -2.32 -10.10 -5.53
C GLY A 162 -1.50 -9.10 -4.72
N LEU A 163 -1.11 -8.00 -5.37
CA LEU A 163 -0.26 -6.95 -4.81
C LEU A 163 -0.78 -6.39 -3.48
N ASP A 164 -2.06 -6.01 -3.43
CA ASP A 164 -2.70 -5.43 -2.24
C ASP A 164 -2.70 -6.40 -1.05
N SER A 165 -3.02 -7.68 -1.30
CA SER A 165 -3.01 -8.70 -0.25
C SER A 165 -1.60 -8.94 0.27
N ALA A 166 -0.62 -9.05 -0.62
CA ALA A 166 0.78 -9.23 -0.25
C ALA A 166 1.28 -8.07 0.61
N ILE A 167 1.03 -6.81 0.22
CA ILE A 167 1.44 -5.63 1.00
C ILE A 167 0.77 -5.60 2.37
N ARG A 168 -0.52 -5.92 2.45
CA ARG A 168 -1.25 -6.00 3.72
C ARG A 168 -0.65 -7.07 4.63
N GLU A 169 -0.42 -8.27 4.13
CA GLU A 169 0.17 -9.37 4.91
C GLU A 169 1.59 -9.06 5.36
N MET A 170 2.40 -8.43 4.51
CA MET A 170 3.73 -7.94 4.89
C MET A 170 3.63 -6.95 6.05
N TRP A 171 2.75 -5.97 5.96
CA TRP A 171 2.55 -4.95 7.00
C TRP A 171 2.11 -5.56 8.33
N GLU A 172 1.11 -6.44 8.31
CA GLU A 172 0.60 -7.12 9.50
C GLU A 172 1.64 -8.08 10.12
N GLY A 173 2.46 -8.70 9.28
CA GLY A 173 3.57 -9.57 9.68
C GLY A 173 4.83 -8.84 10.14
N GLY A 174 4.85 -7.50 10.11
CA GLY A 174 6.02 -6.70 10.48
C GLY A 174 7.16 -6.69 9.45
N PHE A 175 6.90 -7.13 8.22
CA PHE A 175 7.84 -7.07 7.11
C PHE A 175 7.83 -5.67 6.47
N ARG A 176 8.97 -5.26 5.92
CA ARG A 176 9.03 -4.05 5.08
C ARG A 176 8.41 -4.36 3.73
N HIS A 177 7.29 -3.72 3.42
CA HIS A 177 6.67 -3.76 2.09
C HIS A 177 7.59 -3.12 1.04
N PRO A 178 7.36 -3.34 -0.28
CA PRO A 178 8.30 -2.96 -1.34
C PRO A 178 8.72 -1.48 -1.35
N PHE A 179 7.86 -0.59 -0.87
CA PHE A 179 8.06 0.86 -0.90
C PHE A 179 8.32 1.47 0.49
N ALA A 180 8.58 0.62 1.50
CA ALA A 180 8.84 1.08 2.86
C ALA A 180 10.16 1.86 2.98
N ASN A 181 10.25 2.68 4.03
CA ASN A 181 11.47 3.39 4.44
C ASN A 181 12.58 2.47 4.94
#